data_AF-A0A5M9ZL17-F1
#
_entry.id   AF-A0A5M9ZL17-F1
#
_cell.length_a   1.000
_cell.length_b   1.000
_cell.length_c   1.000
_cell.angle_alpha   90.00
_cell.angle_beta   90.00
_cell.angle_gamma   90.00
#
_symmetry.space_group_name_H-M   'P 1'
#
loop_
_entity.id
_entity.type
_entity.pdbx_description
1 polymer ?
#
loop_
_entity_poly.entity_id
_entity_poly.type
_entity_poly.pdbx_seq_one_letter_code
_entity_poly.pdbx_strand_id
1 'polypeptide(L)'
;MATMFHVGVNPNGESEPLYKRADVALDAGVTVLVGSNGSGKTTLLNRVRAAAETMGWAAHGVDARARTVREVAAAAAWSPDPTLFPQALGLAFSSEGQQIAAILEDSCRTIGGLAKRAGETPFLLTVDAIDSGLDTAEIGMFLDSCRWIIRRRGGAPTIVLVASNTFTPVDWANRNDGTTLSVRDLKPVTLPDWPAWRDWVERDSELKYRRIRRMASERRPA
;
A
#
# COMPACT_ATOMS: atom_id res chain seq x y z
N MET A 1 -18.31 -9.59 4.47
CA MET A 1 -17.85 -10.96 4.15
C MET A 1 -16.47 -10.81 3.55
N ALA A 2 -15.47 -11.47 4.12
CA ALA A 2 -14.09 -11.35 3.66
C ALA A 2 -13.92 -11.98 2.28
N THR A 3 -13.17 -11.32 1.41
CA THR A 3 -12.75 -11.84 0.11
C THR A 3 -11.39 -12.51 0.27
N MET A 4 -11.25 -13.72 -0.28
CA MET A 4 -10.00 -14.48 -0.25
C MET A 4 -9.16 -14.20 -1.49
N PHE A 5 -7.87 -13.87 -1.30
CA PHE A 5 -6.90 -13.70 -2.37
C PHE A 5 -5.75 -14.69 -2.22
N HIS A 6 -5.43 -15.41 -3.29
CA HIS A 6 -4.27 -16.30 -3.34
C HIS A 6 -3.01 -15.51 -3.71
N VAL A 7 -2.00 -15.54 -2.85
CA VAL A 7 -0.74 -14.79 -2.99
C VAL A 7 0.50 -15.68 -3.01
N GLY A 8 0.37 -16.94 -2.58
CA GLY A 8 1.44 -17.94 -2.49
C GLY A 8 2.41 -17.70 -1.34
N VAL A 9 2.92 -18.77 -0.70
CA VAL A 9 3.84 -18.64 0.47
C VAL A 9 5.23 -18.09 0.12
N ASN A 10 5.66 -18.28 -1.12
CA ASN A 10 7.00 -17.94 -1.58
C ASN A 10 6.98 -17.44 -3.04
N PRO A 11 6.41 -16.26 -3.28
CA PRO A 11 6.17 -15.76 -4.63
C PRO A 11 7.45 -15.48 -5.44
N ASN A 12 8.61 -15.43 -4.79
CA ASN A 12 9.91 -15.16 -5.43
C ASN A 12 10.73 -16.44 -5.67
N GLY A 13 10.26 -17.61 -5.23
CA GLY A 13 11.02 -18.87 -5.36
C GLY A 13 12.34 -18.88 -4.56
N GLU A 14 12.42 -18.12 -3.46
CA GLU A 14 13.59 -18.12 -2.58
C GLU A 14 13.68 -19.43 -1.79
N SER A 15 14.81 -19.75 -1.14
CA SER A 15 14.90 -21.02 -0.39
C SER A 15 14.03 -21.04 0.86
N GLU A 16 13.69 -19.86 1.39
CA GLU A 16 12.81 -19.71 2.55
C GLU A 16 11.50 -18.99 2.16
N PRO A 17 10.34 -19.43 2.68
CA PRO A 17 9.07 -18.78 2.39
C PRO A 17 9.03 -17.32 2.87
N LEU A 18 8.32 -16.48 2.12
CA LEU A 18 8.13 -15.07 2.45
C LEU A 18 6.96 -14.89 3.42
N TYR A 19 5.87 -15.63 3.20
CA TYR A 19 4.67 -15.62 4.03
C TYR A 19 4.43 -16.98 4.67
N LYS A 20 3.79 -17.00 5.84
CA LYS A 20 3.40 -18.25 6.51
C LYS A 20 2.17 -18.92 5.88
N ARG A 21 1.47 -18.22 5.00
CA ARG A 21 0.20 -18.65 4.38
C ARG A 21 0.18 -18.29 2.91
N ALA A 22 -0.57 -19.05 2.12
CA ALA A 22 -0.72 -18.80 0.69
C ALA A 22 -1.87 -17.83 0.38
N ASP A 23 -2.82 -17.69 1.30
CA ASP A 23 -4.04 -16.91 1.08
C ASP A 23 -4.21 -15.83 2.15
N VAL A 24 -4.77 -14.69 1.75
CA VAL A 24 -5.13 -13.58 2.63
C VAL A 24 -6.62 -13.30 2.52
N ALA A 25 -7.28 -13.16 3.68
CA ALA A 25 -8.67 -12.75 3.78
C ALA A 25 -8.72 -11.24 4.00
N LEU A 26 -9.46 -10.51 3.15
CA LEU A 26 -9.59 -9.06 3.23
C LEU A 26 -11.07 -8.67 3.20
N ASP A 27 -11.50 -7.91 4.21
CA ASP A 27 -12.83 -7.29 4.23
C ASP A 27 -12.83 -5.98 3.44
N ALA A 28 -14.03 -5.59 2.99
CA ALA A 28 -14.23 -4.24 2.45
C ALA A 28 -13.91 -3.20 3.53
N GLY A 29 -13.15 -2.17 3.17
CA GLY A 29 -12.60 -1.23 4.13
C GLY A 29 -11.15 -0.87 3.83
N VAL A 30 -10.52 -0.21 4.79
CA VAL A 30 -9.09 0.13 4.75
C VAL A 30 -8.34 -0.89 5.60
N THR A 31 -7.35 -1.54 4.99
CA THR A 31 -6.42 -2.46 5.65
C THR A 31 -5.00 -1.91 5.55
N VAL A 32 -4.38 -1.67 6.70
CA VAL A 32 -3.00 -1.22 6.83
C VAL A 32 -2.08 -2.42 6.98
N LEU A 33 -1.13 -2.56 6.07
CA LEU A 33 -0.12 -3.62 6.08
C LEU A 33 1.06 -3.19 6.94
N VAL A 34 1.37 -3.99 7.96
CA VAL A 34 2.53 -3.80 8.83
C VAL A 34 3.56 -4.90 8.65
N GLY A 35 4.82 -4.50 8.72
CA GLY A 35 5.97 -5.37 8.55
C GLY A 35 7.24 -4.54 8.41
N SER A 36 8.37 -5.08 8.83
CA SER A 36 9.67 -4.44 8.65
C SER A 36 10.02 -4.24 7.17
N ASN A 37 11.00 -3.40 6.85
CA ASN A 37 11.52 -3.28 5.49
C ASN A 37 12.04 -4.64 4.99
N GLY A 38 11.56 -5.09 3.82
CA GLY A 38 11.85 -6.42 3.28
C GLY A 38 10.92 -7.54 3.76
N SER A 39 9.86 -7.25 4.52
CA SER A 39 8.83 -8.24 4.93
C SER A 39 7.92 -8.69 3.78
N GLY A 40 7.99 -8.06 2.61
CA GLY A 40 7.18 -8.42 1.44
C GLY A 40 5.89 -7.62 1.28
N LYS A 41 5.79 -6.39 1.82
CA LYS A 41 4.62 -5.51 1.69
C LYS A 41 4.29 -5.21 0.22
N THR A 42 5.24 -4.65 -0.53
CA THR A 42 5.11 -4.38 -1.97
C THR A 42 4.79 -5.64 -2.76
N THR A 43 5.44 -6.77 -2.43
CA THR A 43 5.15 -8.07 -3.05
C THR A 43 3.70 -8.50 -2.79
N LEU A 44 3.19 -8.29 -1.57
CA LEU A 44 1.81 -8.63 -1.21
C LEU A 44 0.81 -7.75 -1.97
N LEU A 45 1.06 -6.43 -2.04
CA LEU A 45 0.24 -5.50 -2.81
C LEU A 45 0.14 -5.94 -4.28
N ASN A 46 1.27 -6.26 -4.91
CA ASN A 46 1.31 -6.71 -6.31
C ASN A 46 0.56 -8.04 -6.53
N ARG A 47 0.70 -8.99 -5.59
CA ARG A 47 0.04 -10.29 -5.68
C ARG A 47 -1.47 -10.19 -5.49
N VAL A 48 -1.93 -9.42 -4.50
CA VAL A 48 -3.36 -9.18 -4.29
C VAL A 48 -3.97 -8.44 -5.49
N ARG A 49 -3.26 -7.46 -6.05
CA ARG A 49 -3.69 -6.75 -7.26
C ARG A 49 -3.88 -7.69 -8.45
N ALA A 50 -2.88 -8.52 -8.75
CA ALA A 50 -2.96 -9.49 -9.84
C ALA A 50 -4.10 -10.52 -9.63
N ALA A 51 -4.28 -10.98 -8.38
CA ALA A 51 -5.39 -11.87 -8.04
C ALA A 51 -6.76 -11.17 -8.25
N ALA A 52 -6.90 -9.91 -7.84
CA ALA A 52 -8.12 -9.14 -8.05
C ALA A 52 -8.44 -8.94 -9.53
N GLU A 53 -7.44 -8.59 -10.35
CA GLU A 53 -7.59 -8.46 -11.81
C GLU A 53 -8.05 -9.78 -12.45
N THR A 54 -7.48 -10.91 -12.00
CA THR A 54 -7.88 -12.26 -12.44
C THR A 54 -9.34 -12.57 -12.07
N MET A 55 -9.82 -12.03 -10.95
CA MET A 55 -11.22 -12.14 -10.51
C MET A 55 -12.15 -11.14 -11.20
N GLY A 56 -11.66 -10.32 -12.15
CA GLY A 56 -12.44 -9.30 -12.85
C GLY A 56 -12.70 -8.04 -12.02
N TRP A 57 -11.96 -7.81 -10.93
CA TRP A 57 -12.08 -6.59 -10.14
C TRP A 57 -11.42 -5.42 -10.86
N ALA A 58 -11.97 -4.22 -10.66
CA ALA A 58 -11.25 -3.01 -11.00
C ALA A 58 -10.14 -2.79 -9.96
N ALA A 59 -8.88 -2.98 -10.35
CA ALA A 59 -7.74 -2.86 -9.45
C ALA A 59 -6.79 -1.74 -9.87
N HIS A 60 -6.27 -0.99 -8.90
CA HIS A 60 -5.32 0.10 -9.16
C HIS A 60 -4.26 0.19 -8.08
N GLY A 61 -3.02 0.51 -8.48
CA GLY A 61 -1.91 0.73 -7.56
C GLY A 61 -1.40 2.15 -7.60
N VAL A 62 -1.20 2.74 -6.42
CA VAL A 62 -0.52 4.00 -6.21
C VAL A 62 0.81 3.70 -5.52
N ASP A 63 1.90 4.09 -6.15
CA ASP A 63 3.22 4.10 -5.51
C ASP A 63 3.58 5.57 -5.26
N ALA A 64 3.56 5.96 -3.98
CA ALA A 64 3.85 7.33 -3.57
C ALA A 64 5.31 7.75 -3.84
N ARG A 65 6.20 6.80 -4.14
CA ARG A 65 7.61 7.06 -4.53
C ARG A 65 7.81 7.11 -6.04
N ALA A 66 6.97 6.42 -6.81
CA ALA A 66 7.23 6.18 -8.24
C ALA A 66 7.17 7.45 -9.07
N ARG A 67 6.25 8.38 -8.78
CA ARG A 67 6.19 9.65 -9.51
C ARG A 67 7.31 10.58 -9.06
N THR A 68 8.50 10.35 -9.61
CA THR A 68 9.54 11.36 -9.54
C THR A 68 9.07 12.61 -10.29
N VAL A 69 9.54 13.78 -9.87
CA VAL A 69 9.47 15.03 -10.65
C VAL A 69 9.77 14.79 -12.13
N ARG A 70 10.71 13.89 -12.42
CA ARG A 70 11.17 13.57 -13.77
C ARG A 70 10.10 12.92 -14.63
N GLU A 71 9.23 12.10 -14.06
CA GLU A 71 8.10 11.49 -14.77
C GLU A 71 6.99 12.50 -15.02
N VAL A 72 6.71 13.37 -14.05
CA VAL A 72 5.73 14.46 -14.22
C VAL A 72 6.23 15.48 -15.24
N ALA A 73 7.53 15.81 -15.23
CA ALA A 73 8.18 16.67 -16.22
C ALA A 73 8.22 16.02 -17.60
N ALA A 74 8.47 14.72 -17.70
CA ALA A 74 8.41 14.00 -18.97
C ALA A 74 6.98 13.99 -19.53
N ALA A 75 5.96 13.70 -18.71
CA ALA A 75 4.57 13.74 -19.13
C ALA A 75 4.13 15.16 -19.55
N ALA A 76 4.59 16.19 -18.82
CA ALA A 76 4.31 17.58 -19.13
C ALA A 76 5.00 18.07 -20.42
N ALA A 77 6.24 17.64 -20.67
CA ALA A 77 7.01 18.05 -21.85
C ALA A 77 6.38 17.59 -23.17
N TRP A 78 5.60 16.51 -23.15
CA TRP A 78 4.92 15.95 -24.32
C TRP A 78 3.41 16.20 -24.33
N SER A 79 2.88 16.92 -23.33
CA SER A 79 1.45 17.20 -23.25
C SER A 79 1.09 18.48 -24.02
N PRO A 80 -0.04 18.49 -24.76
CA PRO A 80 -0.58 19.71 -25.36
C PRO A 80 -1.19 20.68 -24.33
N ASP A 81 -1.32 20.27 -23.06
CA ASP A 81 -1.83 21.12 -21.98
C ASP A 81 -0.72 22.05 -21.43
N PRO A 82 -0.81 23.37 -21.65
CA PRO A 82 0.22 24.32 -21.23
C PRO A 82 0.32 24.50 -19.71
N THR A 83 -0.64 23.98 -18.93
CA THR A 83 -0.63 24.09 -17.46
C THR A 83 0.26 23.05 -16.79
N LEU A 84 0.59 21.97 -17.48
CA LEU A 84 1.37 20.86 -16.92
C LEU A 84 2.85 21.18 -16.78
N PHE A 85 3.42 21.99 -17.68
CA PHE A 85 4.85 22.34 -17.62
C PHE A 85 5.17 23.21 -16.38
N PRO A 86 4.42 24.27 -16.06
CA PRO A 86 4.59 25.01 -14.79
C PRO A 86 4.37 24.15 -13.54
N GLN A 87 3.42 23.20 -13.57
CA GLN A 87 3.19 22.27 -12.45
C GLN A 87 4.36 21.33 -12.25
N ALA A 88 4.90 20.75 -13.33
CA ALA A 88 6.08 19.89 -13.28
C ALA A 88 7.33 20.65 -12.81
N LEU A 89 7.50 21.89 -13.26
CA LEU A 89 8.58 22.77 -12.81
C LEU A 89 8.41 23.12 -11.32
N GLY A 90 7.19 23.41 -10.87
CA GLY A 90 6.88 23.65 -9.46
C GLY A 90 7.24 22.45 -8.59
N LEU A 91 6.83 21.25 -9.00
CA LEU A 91 7.20 20.00 -8.32
C LEU A 91 8.71 19.77 -8.29
N ALA A 92 9.44 20.16 -9.35
CA ALA A 92 10.90 20.03 -9.41
C ALA A 92 11.65 20.85 -8.36
N PHE A 93 11.05 21.96 -7.93
CA PHE A 93 11.61 22.84 -6.91
C PHE A 93 10.92 22.69 -5.54
N SER A 94 9.96 21.78 -5.43
CA SER A 94 9.26 21.46 -4.18
C SER A 94 10.01 20.46 -3.32
N SER A 95 9.75 20.47 -2.00
CA SER A 95 10.24 19.42 -1.10
C SER A 95 9.61 18.06 -1.42
N GLU A 96 10.21 16.95 -0.98
CA GLU A 96 9.65 15.60 -1.19
C GLU A 96 8.21 15.51 -0.67
N GLY A 97 7.90 16.08 0.50
CA GLY A 97 6.53 16.10 1.03
C GLY A 97 5.54 16.85 0.16
N GLN A 98 5.91 18.02 -0.39
CA GLN A 98 5.07 18.78 -1.32
C GLN A 98 4.84 18.04 -2.64
N GLN A 99 5.86 17.33 -3.14
CA GLN A 99 5.72 16.51 -4.33
C GLN A 99 4.72 15.37 -4.09
N ILE A 100 4.81 14.68 -2.96
CA ILE A 100 3.88 13.61 -2.60
C ILE A 100 2.48 14.15 -2.34
N ALA A 101 2.30 15.28 -1.67
CA ALA A 101 1.00 15.91 -1.46
C ALA A 101 0.28 16.23 -2.79
N ALA A 102 1.00 16.78 -3.77
CA ALA A 102 0.46 17.03 -5.10
C ALA A 102 0.17 15.74 -5.88
N ILE A 103 1.04 14.73 -5.79
CA ILE A 103 0.79 13.39 -6.35
C ILE A 103 -0.46 12.79 -5.73
N LEU A 104 -0.70 13.00 -4.43
CA LEU A 104 -1.88 12.50 -3.75
C LEU A 104 -3.14 13.29 -4.08
N GLU A 105 -3.06 14.59 -4.33
CA GLU A 105 -4.20 15.35 -4.83
C GLU A 105 -4.64 14.84 -6.22
N ASP A 106 -3.68 14.68 -7.14
CA ASP A 106 -3.93 14.10 -8.46
C ASP A 106 -4.37 12.63 -8.35
N SER A 107 -3.78 11.88 -7.42
CA SER A 107 -4.19 10.51 -7.13
C SER A 107 -5.59 10.46 -6.53
N CYS A 108 -5.99 11.36 -5.65
CA CYS A 108 -7.35 11.41 -5.10
C CYS A 108 -8.38 11.68 -6.19
N ARG A 109 -8.10 12.60 -7.12
CA ARG A 109 -8.95 12.84 -8.30
C ARG A 109 -9.00 11.61 -9.20
N THR A 110 -7.86 10.98 -9.43
CA THR A 110 -7.72 9.77 -10.25
C THR A 110 -8.43 8.58 -9.63
N ILE A 111 -8.23 8.32 -8.34
CA ILE A 111 -8.87 7.27 -7.54
C ILE A 111 -10.38 7.50 -7.53
N GLY A 112 -10.84 8.74 -7.31
CA GLY A 112 -12.27 9.07 -7.38
C GLY A 112 -12.87 8.77 -8.76
N GLY A 113 -12.16 9.12 -9.83
CA GLY A 113 -12.55 8.79 -11.21
C GLY A 113 -12.55 7.29 -11.50
N LEU A 114 -11.53 6.55 -11.04
CA LEU A 114 -11.42 5.10 -11.17
C LEU A 114 -12.52 4.38 -10.41
N ALA A 115 -12.77 4.80 -9.17
CA ALA A 115 -13.82 4.29 -8.33
C ALA A 115 -15.20 4.52 -8.96
N LYS A 116 -15.43 5.70 -9.55
CA LYS A 116 -16.66 6.00 -10.30
C LYS A 116 -16.80 5.12 -11.54
N ARG A 117 -15.73 4.93 -12.33
CA ARG A 117 -15.74 4.09 -13.55
C ARG A 117 -15.97 2.61 -13.25
N ALA A 118 -15.47 2.12 -12.12
CA ALA A 118 -15.69 0.75 -11.70
C ALA A 118 -17.18 0.46 -11.42
N GLY A 119 -17.99 1.48 -11.08
CA GLY A 119 -19.43 1.34 -10.89
C GLY A 119 -19.78 0.30 -9.82
N GLU A 120 -20.51 -0.73 -10.22
CA GLU A 120 -20.89 -1.87 -9.36
C GLU A 120 -19.83 -2.99 -9.30
N THR A 121 -18.76 -2.87 -10.08
CA THR A 121 -17.65 -3.84 -10.06
C THR A 121 -16.87 -3.70 -8.76
N PRO A 122 -16.53 -4.81 -8.07
CA PRO A 122 -15.62 -4.77 -6.93
C PRO A 122 -14.33 -4.02 -7.24
N PHE A 123 -13.81 -3.27 -6.25
CA PHE A 123 -12.69 -2.38 -6.44
C PHE A 123 -11.59 -2.60 -5.41
N LEU A 124 -10.35 -2.64 -5.90
CA LEU A 124 -9.15 -2.75 -5.08
C LEU A 124 -8.24 -1.56 -5.35
N LEU A 125 -7.87 -0.85 -4.30
CA LEU A 125 -6.81 0.15 -4.32
C LEU A 125 -5.63 -0.36 -3.47
N THR A 126 -4.44 -0.44 -4.06
CA THR A 126 -3.20 -0.73 -3.33
C THR A 126 -2.36 0.54 -3.26
N VAL A 127 -1.88 0.92 -2.08
CA VAL A 127 -1.06 2.11 -1.86
C VAL A 127 0.24 1.67 -1.22
N ASP A 128 1.35 1.89 -1.92
CA ASP A 128 2.69 1.65 -1.38
C ASP A 128 3.33 2.96 -0.95
N ALA A 129 4.14 2.87 0.11
CA ALA A 129 5.00 3.93 0.60
C ALA A 129 4.30 5.27 0.93
N ILE A 130 3.07 5.25 1.45
CA ILE A 130 2.34 6.47 1.82
C ILE A 130 3.10 7.36 2.83
N ASP A 131 3.99 6.75 3.61
CA ASP A 131 4.75 7.38 4.68
C ASP A 131 6.15 7.83 4.29
N SER A 132 6.51 7.79 3.00
CA SER A 132 7.85 8.20 2.54
C SER A 132 8.02 9.70 2.30
N GLY A 133 7.15 10.54 2.83
CA GLY A 133 7.32 12.00 2.78
C GLY A 133 6.08 12.81 3.14
N LEU A 134 4.94 12.16 3.37
CA LEU A 134 3.80 12.80 4.02
C LEU A 134 3.97 12.95 5.52
N ASP A 135 3.41 14.02 6.05
CA ASP A 135 3.22 14.18 7.48
C ASP A 135 2.00 13.39 7.99
N THR A 136 1.85 13.39 9.32
CA THR A 136 0.77 12.65 9.99
C THR A 136 -0.63 13.11 9.59
N ALA A 137 -0.82 14.41 9.36
CA ALA A 137 -2.11 14.99 8.99
C ALA A 137 -2.49 14.62 7.55
N GLU A 138 -1.53 14.69 6.63
CA GLU A 138 -1.71 14.33 5.22
C GLU A 138 -2.04 12.85 5.04
N ILE A 139 -1.34 11.97 5.78
CA ILE A 139 -1.67 10.52 5.83
C ILE A 139 -3.11 10.33 6.30
N GLY A 140 -3.52 11.00 7.37
CA GLY A 140 -4.88 10.92 7.90
C GLY A 140 -5.94 11.36 6.88
N MET A 141 -5.72 12.51 6.23
CA MET A 141 -6.61 13.04 5.18
C MET A 141 -6.76 12.08 4.00
N PHE A 142 -5.67 11.43 3.57
CA PHE A 142 -5.72 10.45 2.50
C PHE A 142 -6.55 9.22 2.89
N LEU A 143 -6.35 8.68 4.09
CA LEU A 143 -7.09 7.51 4.57
C LEU A 143 -8.58 7.83 4.80
N ASP A 144 -8.90 9.03 5.27
CA ASP A 144 -10.28 9.52 5.37
C ASP A 144 -10.94 9.65 4.00
N SER A 145 -10.19 10.11 2.99
CA SER A 145 -10.67 10.16 1.60
C SER A 145 -10.95 8.75 1.06
N CYS A 146 -10.06 7.79 1.32
CA CYS A 146 -10.28 6.38 0.98
C CYS A 146 -11.55 5.83 1.64
N ARG A 147 -11.74 6.11 2.94
CA ARG A 147 -12.94 5.72 3.70
C ARG A 147 -14.21 6.34 3.12
N TRP A 148 -14.16 7.60 2.70
CA TRP A 148 -15.27 8.28 2.04
C TRP A 148 -15.64 7.59 0.72
N ILE A 149 -14.65 7.20 -0.09
CA ILE A 149 -14.88 6.46 -1.35
C ILE A 149 -15.56 5.11 -1.06
N ILE A 150 -15.06 4.34 -0.09
CA ILE A 150 -15.67 3.06 0.31
C ILE A 150 -17.15 3.24 0.66
N ARG A 151 -17.46 4.22 1.52
CA ARG A 151 -18.83 4.52 1.94
C ARG A 151 -19.72 4.96 0.79
N ARG A 152 -19.20 5.80 -0.11
CA ARG A 152 -19.98 6.34 -1.23
C ARG A 152 -20.37 5.26 -2.23
N ARG A 153 -19.54 4.23 -2.37
CA ARG A 153 -19.79 3.13 -3.30
C ARG A 153 -20.87 2.18 -2.83
N GLY A 154 -20.98 1.88 -1.52
CA GLY A 154 -22.14 1.32 -0.82
C GLY A 154 -22.71 -0.05 -1.27
N GLY A 155 -22.69 -0.39 -2.56
CA GLY A 155 -23.27 -1.57 -3.17
C GLY A 155 -22.26 -2.57 -3.75
N ALA A 156 -20.96 -2.24 -3.79
CA ALA A 156 -19.90 -3.13 -4.28
C ALA A 156 -18.71 -3.19 -3.31
N PRO A 157 -18.09 -4.37 -3.10
CA PRO A 157 -16.91 -4.51 -2.25
C PRO A 157 -15.81 -3.54 -2.69
N THR A 158 -15.33 -2.73 -1.76
CA THR A 158 -14.20 -1.82 -1.99
C THR A 158 -13.14 -2.06 -0.92
N ILE A 159 -11.95 -2.46 -1.36
CA ILE A 159 -10.80 -2.77 -0.49
C ILE A 159 -9.70 -1.76 -0.78
N VAL A 160 -9.16 -1.16 0.27
CA VAL A 160 -7.97 -0.30 0.20
C VAL A 160 -6.88 -0.93 1.04
N LEU A 161 -5.78 -1.35 0.42
CA LEU A 161 -4.59 -1.87 1.11
C LEU A 161 -3.51 -0.81 1.13
N VAL A 162 -3.00 -0.48 2.32
CA VAL A 162 -1.98 0.56 2.49
C VAL A 162 -0.76 -0.03 3.16
N ALA A 163 0.38 -0.05 2.47
CA ALA A 163 1.65 -0.42 3.08
C ALA A 163 2.22 0.75 3.89
N SER A 164 2.62 0.46 5.12
CA SER A 164 3.24 1.45 6.00
C SER A 164 4.44 0.88 6.75
N ASN A 165 5.39 1.76 7.04
CA ASN A 165 6.55 1.59 7.89
C ASN A 165 6.50 2.50 9.13
N THR A 166 5.42 3.26 9.32
CA THR A 166 5.21 4.17 10.45
C THR A 166 3.97 3.78 11.24
N PHE A 167 3.86 4.31 12.46
CA PHE A 167 2.72 4.06 13.31
C PHE A 167 1.47 4.84 12.88
N THR A 168 1.62 5.94 12.14
CA THR A 168 0.49 6.84 11.82
C THR A 168 -0.69 6.13 11.14
N PRO A 169 -0.52 5.34 10.05
CA PRO A 169 -1.63 4.61 9.46
C PRO A 169 -2.27 3.58 10.40
N VAL A 170 -1.46 2.98 11.29
CA VAL A 170 -1.94 1.99 12.28
C VAL A 170 -2.81 2.68 13.34
N ASP A 171 -2.36 3.82 13.85
CA ASP A 171 -3.14 4.65 14.78
C ASP A 171 -4.44 5.13 14.14
N TRP A 172 -4.40 5.54 12.86
CA TRP A 172 -5.61 5.87 12.10
C TRP A 172 -6.56 4.66 12.03
N ALA A 173 -6.07 3.47 11.72
CA ALA A 173 -6.88 2.26 11.62
C ALA A 173 -7.56 1.91 12.95
N ASN A 174 -6.82 2.01 14.06
CA ASN A 174 -7.34 1.80 15.42
C ASN A 174 -8.53 2.71 15.75
N ARG A 175 -8.53 3.94 15.22
CA ARG A 175 -9.58 4.96 15.50
C ARG A 175 -10.76 4.91 14.52
N ASN A 176 -10.60 4.28 13.36
CA ASN A 176 -11.52 4.44 12.23
C ASN A 176 -12.17 3.15 11.71
N ASP A 177 -12.18 2.09 12.52
CA ASP A 177 -12.67 0.76 12.11
C ASP A 177 -11.87 0.20 10.92
N GLY A 178 -10.57 0.53 10.88
CA GLY A 178 -9.62 -0.03 9.93
C GLY A 178 -9.02 -1.33 10.45
N THR A 179 -8.52 -2.16 9.55
CA THR A 179 -7.81 -3.38 9.93
C THR A 179 -6.30 -3.16 9.84
N THR A 180 -5.55 -3.63 10.83
CA THR A 180 -4.08 -3.73 10.73
C THR A 180 -3.71 -5.18 10.48
N LEU A 181 -2.93 -5.47 9.43
CA LEU A 181 -2.60 -6.82 8.97
C LEU A 181 -1.08 -7.05 8.96
N SER A 182 -0.63 -8.10 9.65
CA SER A 182 0.74 -8.61 9.57
C SER A 182 0.99 -9.20 8.18
N VAL A 183 1.96 -8.64 7.45
CA VAL A 183 2.31 -9.13 6.11
C VAL A 183 2.92 -10.53 6.15
N ARG A 184 3.72 -10.85 7.17
CA ARG A 184 4.35 -12.17 7.26
C ARG A 184 3.34 -13.26 7.59
N ASP A 185 2.40 -12.96 8.47
CA ASP A 185 1.42 -13.95 8.95
C ASP A 185 0.15 -14.00 8.11
N LEU A 186 -0.12 -12.97 7.30
CA LEU A 186 -1.37 -12.75 6.56
C LEU A 186 -2.59 -12.84 7.49
N LYS A 187 -2.50 -12.13 8.62
CA LYS A 187 -3.54 -12.08 9.65
C LYS A 187 -3.70 -10.68 10.22
N PRO A 188 -4.93 -10.31 10.65
CA PRO A 188 -5.13 -9.16 11.50
C PRO A 188 -4.29 -9.22 12.77
N VAL A 189 -3.77 -8.06 13.19
CA VAL A 189 -3.05 -7.87 14.45
C VAL A 189 -3.57 -6.61 15.13
N THR A 190 -3.61 -6.62 16.46
CA THR A 190 -4.00 -5.47 17.27
C THR A 190 -2.74 -4.81 17.81
N LEU A 191 -2.51 -3.55 17.42
CA LEU A 191 -1.35 -2.75 17.83
C LEU A 191 -1.87 -1.42 18.42
N PRO A 192 -2.27 -1.41 19.71
CA PRO A 192 -3.09 -0.33 20.27
C PRO A 192 -2.36 1.02 20.36
N ASP A 193 -1.04 1.00 20.49
CA ASP A 193 -0.21 2.18 20.69
C ASP A 193 1.17 2.04 20.03
N TRP A 194 1.95 3.12 20.08
CA TRP A 194 3.28 3.17 19.48
C TRP A 194 4.26 2.17 20.11
N PRO A 195 4.34 2.01 21.46
CA PRO A 195 5.19 0.97 22.06
C PRO A 195 4.87 -0.43 21.55
N ALA A 196 3.59 -0.83 21.52
CA ALA A 196 3.19 -2.15 21.02
C ALA A 196 3.54 -2.35 19.54
N TRP A 197 3.35 -1.31 18.71
CA TRP A 197 3.75 -1.34 17.31
C TRP A 197 5.27 -1.48 17.14
N ARG A 198 6.05 -0.68 17.87
CA ARG A 198 7.52 -0.72 17.81
C ARG A 198 8.05 -2.10 18.18
N ASP A 199 7.63 -2.63 19.32
CA ASP A 199 8.06 -3.94 19.82
C ASP A 199 7.64 -5.07 18.86
N TRP A 200 6.54 -4.89 18.13
CA TRP A 200 6.13 -5.81 17.06
C TRP A 200 7.06 -5.72 15.83
N VAL A 201 7.38 -4.51 15.36
CA VAL A 201 8.25 -4.28 14.18
C VAL A 201 9.69 -4.75 14.44
N GLU A 202 10.19 -4.58 15.66
CA GLU A 202 11.50 -5.08 16.08
C GLU A 202 11.55 -6.61 15.99
N ARG A 203 10.54 -7.29 16.54
CA ARG A 203 10.43 -8.76 16.43
C ARG A 203 10.31 -9.24 14.99
N ASP A 204 9.51 -8.57 14.15
CA ASP A 204 9.42 -8.92 12.72
C ASP A 204 10.77 -8.71 12.00
N SER A 205 11.51 -7.65 12.36
CA SER A 205 12.85 -7.38 11.84
C SER A 205 13.83 -8.50 12.21
N GLU A 206 13.80 -9.00 13.44
CA GLU A 206 14.63 -10.15 13.84
C GLU A 206 14.30 -11.40 13.01
N LEU A 207 13.00 -11.71 12.83
CA LEU A 207 12.57 -12.86 12.02
C LEU A 207 13.05 -12.74 10.56
N LYS A 208 12.99 -11.52 10.00
CA LYS A 208 13.57 -11.23 8.68
C LYS A 208 15.07 -11.54 8.65
N TYR A 209 15.85 -11.03 9.60
CA TYR A 209 17.30 -11.28 9.61
C TYR A 209 17.64 -12.76 9.83
N ARG A 210 16.87 -13.50 10.65
CA ARG A 210 17.02 -14.95 10.80
C ARG A 210 16.75 -15.68 9.48
N ARG A 211 15.71 -15.30 8.73
CA ARG A 211 15.44 -15.82 7.38
C ARG A 211 16.61 -15.56 6.42
N ILE A 212 17.10 -14.32 6.35
CA ILE A 212 18.23 -13.95 5.48
C ILE A 212 19.48 -14.77 5.82
N ARG A 213 19.79 -14.96 7.10
CA ARG A 213 20.94 -15.78 7.53
C ARG A 213 20.81 -17.25 7.11
N ARG A 214 19.62 -17.84 7.21
CA ARG A 214 19.35 -19.22 6.76
C ARG A 214 19.54 -19.37 5.25
N MET A 215 18.99 -18.44 4.47
CA MET A 215 19.21 -18.40 3.01
C MET A 215 20.70 -18.28 2.66
N ALA A 216 21.47 -17.51 3.43
CA ALA A 216 22.90 -17.33 3.19
C ALA A 216 23.72 -18.59 3.54
N SER A 217 23.33 -19.36 4.57
CA SER A 217 24.00 -20.62 4.91
C SER A 217 23.79 -21.72 3.89
N GLU A 218 22.61 -21.78 3.25
CA GLU A 218 22.29 -22.79 2.24
C GLU A 218 22.98 -22.54 0.88
N ARG A 219 23.40 -21.30 0.62
CA ARG A 219 24.07 -20.91 -0.63
C ARG A 219 25.59 -21.10 -0.61
N ARG A 220 26.18 -21.50 0.53
CA ARG A 220 27.62 -21.81 0.56
C ARG A 220 27.84 -23.19 -0.07
N PRO A 221 28.57 -23.29 -1.20
CA PRO A 221 28.96 -24.59 -1.73
C PRO A 221 29.83 -25.32 -0.69
N ALA A 222 29.64 -26.63 -0.57
CA ALA A 222 30.45 -27.52 0.24
C ALA A 222 31.91 -27.53 -0.21
#